data_AF-A0ABC9TW40-F1
#
_entry.id   AF-A0ABC9TW40-F1
#
_cell.length_a   1.000
_cell.length_b   1.000
_cell.length_c   1.000
_cell.angle_alpha   90.00
_cell.angle_beta   90.00
_cell.angle_gamma   90.00
#
_symmetry.space_group_name_H-M   'P 1'
#
loop_
_entity.id
_entity.type
_entity.pdbx_description
1 polymer ?
#
loop_
_entity_poly.entity_id
_entity_poly.type
_entity_poly.pdbx_seq_one_letter_code
_entity_poly.pdbx_strand_id
1 'polypeptide(L)'
;MTGRNFGAASVVWQVIWPILLYSFVTTVMALLVGARLDVMWILLISAILTSGVLYYFYSRRRQTEGRHYGPSWRVRLDIGTGAALLFVLAASLCVFLNNLIEISGIAYVSEAFDEVSASIFGVSVWLQILAVGFAAPVVEELIFRGMGYGRLRGVMGIIPAAILSSLLFALYHGNLVQAVYGFLMGLVLAVVYEHFDGLVPAIWLHVCANLTSIALTALSGRYPSFFGGIFYAAAGTAVSGLLVWGCLLMIYDRKRRIRK
;
A
#
# COMPACT_ATOMS: atom_id res chain seq x y z
N MET A 1 -11.56 32.29 1.40
CA MET A 1 -11.89 31.15 0.53
C MET A 1 -11.26 31.40 -0.83
N THR A 2 -10.18 30.72 -1.17
CA THR A 2 -9.66 30.62 -2.54
C THR A 2 -9.01 29.25 -2.67
N GLY A 3 -9.82 28.20 -2.83
CA GLY A 3 -9.30 26.96 -3.40
C GLY A 3 -8.79 27.34 -4.79
N ARG A 4 -7.49 27.18 -5.05
CA ARG A 4 -6.98 27.38 -6.42
C ARG A 4 -7.74 26.36 -7.29
N ASN A 5 -8.59 26.85 -8.18
CA ASN A 5 -9.24 26.04 -9.20
C ASN A 5 -8.15 25.57 -10.16
N PHE A 6 -7.48 24.47 -9.81
CA PHE A 6 -6.62 23.77 -10.73
C PHE A 6 -7.50 23.20 -11.84
N GLY A 7 -7.20 23.54 -13.10
CA GLY A 7 -7.84 22.88 -14.24
C GLY A 7 -7.61 21.36 -14.18
N ALA A 8 -8.49 20.58 -14.80
CA ALA A 8 -8.42 19.11 -14.79
C ALA A 8 -7.02 18.57 -15.16
N ALA A 9 -6.38 19.18 -16.17
CA ALA A 9 -5.01 18.85 -16.58
C ALA A 9 -3.97 19.01 -15.46
N SER A 10 -4.11 20.04 -14.61
CA SER A 10 -3.22 20.25 -13.48
C SER A 10 -3.44 19.22 -12.37
N VAL A 11 -4.67 18.75 -12.17
CA VAL A 11 -4.97 17.70 -11.18
C VAL A 11 -4.41 16.37 -11.65
N VAL A 12 -4.65 16.02 -12.93
CA VAL A 12 -4.10 14.81 -13.55
C VAL A 12 -2.57 14.80 -13.43
N TRP A 13 -1.90 15.89 -13.82
CA TRP A 13 -0.45 15.98 -13.67
C TRP A 13 0.01 15.75 -12.22
N GLN A 14 -0.66 16.38 -11.24
CA GLN A 14 -0.33 16.26 -9.82
C GLN A 14 -0.50 14.83 -9.25
N VAL A 15 -1.31 14.00 -9.90
CA VAL A 15 -1.47 12.57 -9.58
C VAL A 15 -0.44 11.71 -10.31
N ILE A 16 -0.11 12.05 -11.55
CA ILE A 16 0.72 11.22 -12.44
C ILE A 16 2.23 11.45 -12.23
N TRP A 17 2.69 12.68 -11.99
CA TRP A 17 4.14 12.94 -11.89
C TRP A 17 4.85 12.16 -10.78
N PRO A 18 4.27 11.87 -9.59
CA PRO A 18 4.95 11.07 -8.57
C PRO A 18 5.17 9.62 -9.03
N ILE A 19 4.21 9.07 -9.80
CA ILE A 19 4.32 7.74 -10.41
C ILE A 19 5.44 7.76 -11.44
N LEU A 20 5.43 8.74 -12.36
CA LEU A 20 6.46 8.89 -13.38
C LEU A 20 7.86 9.09 -12.78
N LEU A 21 7.98 9.85 -11.68
CA LEU A 21 9.23 10.04 -10.98
C LEU A 21 9.78 8.70 -10.47
N TYR A 22 8.94 7.89 -9.79
CA TYR A 22 9.40 6.62 -9.26
C TYR A 22 9.78 5.64 -10.36
N SER A 23 8.98 5.56 -11.43
CA SER A 23 9.30 4.74 -12.61
C SER A 23 10.59 5.22 -13.27
N PHE A 24 10.78 6.53 -13.46
CA PHE A 24 11.99 7.11 -14.05
C PHE A 24 13.23 6.79 -13.22
N VAL A 25 13.20 7.02 -11.90
CA VAL A 25 14.32 6.71 -11.01
C VAL A 25 14.66 5.22 -11.07
N THR A 26 13.65 4.35 -11.05
CA THR A 26 13.83 2.90 -11.13
C THR A 26 14.46 2.47 -12.46
N THR A 27 13.98 3.00 -13.58
CA THR A 27 14.55 2.72 -14.91
C THR A 27 15.99 3.24 -15.03
N VAL A 28 16.27 4.46 -14.57
CA VAL A 28 17.64 5.01 -14.58
C VAL A 28 18.56 4.16 -13.71
N MET A 29 18.13 3.77 -12.51
CA MET A 29 18.93 2.89 -11.64
C MET A 29 19.20 1.54 -12.29
N ALA A 30 18.20 0.94 -12.95
CA ALA A 30 18.36 -0.30 -13.70
C ALA A 30 19.36 -0.16 -14.86
N LEU A 31 19.35 0.97 -15.59
CA LEU A 31 20.29 1.23 -16.69
C LEU A 31 21.72 1.49 -16.18
N LEU A 32 21.88 2.21 -15.07
CA LEU A 32 23.20 2.54 -14.50
C LEU A 32 23.90 1.31 -13.90
N VAL A 33 23.13 0.49 -13.18
CA VAL A 33 23.65 -0.68 -12.48
C VAL A 33 23.72 -1.88 -13.42
N GLY A 34 22.78 -2.02 -14.35
CA GLY A 34 22.63 -3.18 -15.22
C GLY A 34 22.39 -4.46 -14.41
N ALA A 35 22.92 -5.59 -14.87
CA ALA A 35 22.81 -6.89 -14.21
C ALA A 35 23.72 -7.06 -12.98
N ARG A 36 24.34 -5.98 -12.46
CA ARG A 36 25.28 -6.06 -11.33
C ARG A 36 24.60 -6.23 -9.97
N LEU A 37 23.34 -5.78 -9.85
CA LEU A 37 22.54 -5.95 -8.64
C LEU A 37 21.20 -6.58 -9.00
N ASP A 38 20.67 -7.38 -8.09
CA ASP A 38 19.31 -7.90 -8.19
C ASP A 38 18.28 -6.77 -8.25
N VAL A 39 17.15 -7.04 -8.90
CA VAL A 39 16.06 -6.06 -9.03
C VAL A 39 15.57 -5.53 -7.68
N MET A 40 15.65 -6.34 -6.62
CA MET A 40 15.28 -5.91 -5.26
C MET A 40 16.17 -4.79 -4.71
N TRP A 41 17.46 -4.77 -5.06
CA TRP A 41 18.36 -3.68 -4.71
C TRP A 41 18.02 -2.40 -5.47
N ILE A 42 17.71 -2.53 -6.77
CA ILE A 42 17.29 -1.42 -7.61
C ILE A 42 16.02 -0.80 -7.04
N LEU A 43 15.03 -1.62 -6.67
CA LEU A 43 13.79 -1.16 -6.04
C LEU A 43 14.03 -0.48 -4.69
N LEU A 44 14.86 -1.08 -3.82
CA LEU A 44 15.18 -0.50 -2.51
C LEU A 44 15.79 0.90 -2.64
N ILE A 45 16.83 1.05 -3.47
CA ILE A 45 17.52 2.33 -3.66
C ILE A 45 16.56 3.36 -4.30
N SER A 46 15.82 2.94 -5.32
CA SER A 46 14.87 3.82 -6.02
C SER A 46 13.75 4.30 -5.11
N ALA A 47 13.23 3.41 -4.25
CA ALA A 47 12.20 3.74 -3.28
C ALA A 47 12.70 4.74 -2.23
N ILE A 48 13.92 4.57 -1.72
CA ILE A 48 14.54 5.50 -0.76
C ILE A 48 14.74 6.88 -1.39
N LEU A 49 15.38 6.95 -2.57
CA LEU A 49 15.66 8.21 -3.27
C LEU A 49 14.36 8.95 -3.59
N THR A 50 13.39 8.24 -4.15
CA THR A 50 12.09 8.81 -4.53
C THR A 50 11.29 9.25 -3.31
N SER A 51 11.31 8.47 -2.22
CA SER A 51 10.64 8.84 -0.96
C SER A 51 11.18 10.17 -0.41
N GLY A 52 12.49 10.40 -0.47
CA GLY A 52 13.08 11.67 -0.03
C GLY A 52 12.56 12.88 -0.82
N VAL A 53 12.51 12.75 -2.16
CA VAL A 53 12.00 13.80 -3.05
C VAL A 53 10.50 14.03 -2.82
N LEU A 54 9.70 12.96 -2.79
CA LEU A 54 8.26 13.05 -2.60
C LEU A 54 7.90 13.58 -1.21
N TYR A 55 8.63 13.20 -0.18
CA TYR A 55 8.46 13.72 1.17
C TYR A 55 8.69 15.24 1.22
N TYR A 56 9.73 15.74 0.54
CA TYR A 56 9.98 17.18 0.44
C TYR A 56 8.78 17.91 -0.20
N PHE A 57 8.30 17.43 -1.35
CA PHE A 57 7.16 18.06 -2.04
C PHE A 57 5.86 17.95 -1.24
N TYR A 58 5.60 16.81 -0.62
CA TYR A 58 4.44 16.59 0.25
C TYR A 58 4.47 17.55 1.46
N SER A 59 5.63 17.72 2.08
CA SER A 59 5.82 18.61 3.23
C SER A 59 5.68 20.09 2.85
N ARG A 60 6.27 20.51 1.73
CA ARG A 60 6.13 21.87 1.17
C ARG A 60 4.68 22.21 0.86
N ARG A 61 3.99 21.30 0.15
CA ARG A 61 2.57 21.45 -0.21
C ARG A 61 1.71 21.69 1.02
N ARG A 62 1.95 20.93 2.09
CA ARG A 62 1.21 21.08 3.34
C ARG A 62 1.38 22.47 3.96
N GLN A 63 2.58 23.03 3.92
CA GLN A 63 2.85 24.37 4.47
C GLN A 63 2.07 25.45 3.71
N THR A 64 1.90 25.28 2.40
CA THR A 64 1.24 26.27 1.54
C THR A 64 -0.28 26.09 1.43
N GLU A 65 -0.76 24.85 1.38
CA GLU A 65 -2.17 24.52 1.08
C GLU A 65 -2.96 24.05 2.31
N GLY A 66 -2.31 23.91 3.47
CA GLY A 66 -2.94 23.45 4.71
C GLY A 66 -3.54 22.04 4.59
N ARG A 67 -4.69 21.81 5.24
CA ARG A 67 -5.40 20.51 5.26
C ARG A 67 -6.48 20.37 4.17
N HIS A 68 -6.50 21.28 3.20
CA HIS A 68 -7.55 21.29 2.17
C HIS A 68 -7.61 19.97 1.38
N TYR A 69 -6.45 19.36 1.17
CA TYR A 69 -6.27 18.14 0.40
C TYR A 69 -6.09 16.87 1.25
N GLY A 70 -6.58 16.90 2.50
CA GLY A 70 -6.69 15.72 3.33
C GLY A 70 -5.69 15.62 4.49
N PRO A 71 -5.62 14.41 5.08
CA PRO A 71 -4.76 14.09 6.21
C PRO A 71 -3.28 14.39 6.01
N SER A 72 -2.53 14.39 7.12
CA SER A 72 -1.17 14.92 7.15
C SER A 72 -0.11 13.86 7.48
N TRP A 73 1.19 14.19 7.47
CA TRP A 73 2.23 13.27 7.99
C TRP A 73 2.07 12.90 9.48
N ARG A 74 1.15 13.56 10.21
CA ARG A 74 1.03 13.39 11.66
C ARG A 74 0.55 11.98 12.02
N VAL A 75 1.09 11.50 13.14
CA VAL A 75 0.64 10.29 13.83
C VAL A 75 -0.56 10.66 14.70
N ARG A 76 -1.78 10.31 14.29
CA ARG A 76 -2.86 10.06 15.28
C ARG A 76 -3.07 8.56 15.47
N LEU A 77 -1.96 7.85 15.53
CA LEU A 77 -1.92 6.46 15.97
C LEU A 77 -1.49 6.46 17.43
N ASP A 78 -2.37 6.02 18.32
CA ASP A 78 -1.91 5.62 19.65
C ASP A 78 -1.06 4.35 19.50
N ILE A 79 0.17 4.42 19.97
CA ILE A 79 1.18 3.35 19.84
C ILE A 79 0.74 2.07 20.59
N GLY A 80 -0.22 2.18 21.51
CA GLY A 80 -0.86 1.04 22.14
C GLY A 80 -1.95 0.40 21.26
N THR A 81 -3.21 0.61 21.63
CA THR A 81 -4.36 -0.10 21.06
C THR A 81 -4.54 0.13 19.57
N GLY A 82 -4.28 1.34 19.06
CA GLY A 82 -4.40 1.65 17.64
C GLY A 82 -3.37 0.93 16.77
N ALA A 83 -2.10 0.96 17.16
CA ALA A 83 -1.05 0.25 16.42
C ALA A 83 -1.29 -1.26 16.42
N ALA A 84 -1.71 -1.82 17.57
CA ALA A 84 -2.07 -3.25 17.67
C ALA A 84 -3.29 -3.59 16.79
N LEU A 85 -4.33 -2.76 16.80
CA LEU A 85 -5.51 -2.95 15.95
C LEU A 85 -5.14 -2.93 14.46
N LEU A 86 -4.28 -2.00 14.03
CA LEU A 86 -3.80 -1.93 12.66
C LEU A 86 -2.90 -3.12 12.30
N PHE A 87 -2.10 -3.63 13.23
CA PHE A 87 -1.31 -4.84 13.01
C PHE A 87 -2.21 -6.06 12.80
N VAL A 88 -3.22 -6.26 13.65
CA VAL A 88 -4.18 -7.37 13.50
C VAL A 88 -4.96 -7.24 12.20
N LEU A 89 -5.41 -6.03 11.85
CA LEU A 89 -6.04 -5.76 10.56
C LEU A 89 -5.10 -6.08 9.39
N ALA A 90 -3.84 -5.65 9.45
CA ALA A 90 -2.85 -5.89 8.41
C ALA A 90 -2.56 -7.39 8.20
N ALA A 91 -2.31 -8.12 9.29
CA ALA A 91 -2.02 -9.55 9.25
C ALA A 91 -3.23 -10.36 8.76
N SER A 92 -4.42 -10.06 9.29
CA SER A 92 -5.65 -10.72 8.84
C SER A 92 -5.98 -10.38 7.39
N LEU A 93 -5.81 -9.13 6.95
CA LEU A 93 -6.03 -8.74 5.56
C LEU A 93 -5.03 -9.41 4.62
N CYS A 94 -3.76 -9.52 5.03
CA CYS A 94 -2.75 -10.25 4.28
C CYS A 94 -3.16 -11.71 4.07
N VAL A 95 -3.54 -12.43 5.14
CA VAL A 95 -4.00 -13.82 5.05
C VAL A 95 -5.26 -13.93 4.21
N PHE A 96 -6.25 -13.07 4.45
CA PHE A 96 -7.52 -13.07 3.74
C PHE A 96 -7.33 -12.91 2.24
N LEU A 97 -6.59 -11.87 1.82
CA LEU A 97 -6.39 -11.58 0.41
C LEU A 97 -5.55 -12.65 -0.29
N ASN A 98 -4.46 -13.14 0.33
CA ASN A 98 -3.66 -14.21 -0.29
C ASN A 98 -4.45 -15.51 -0.44
N ASN A 99 -5.28 -15.88 0.55
CA ASN A 99 -6.13 -17.05 0.42
C ASN A 99 -7.22 -16.86 -0.65
N LEU A 100 -7.80 -15.66 -0.80
CA LEU A 100 -8.73 -15.38 -1.91
C LEU A 100 -8.05 -15.56 -3.28
N ILE A 101 -6.81 -15.09 -3.41
CA ILE A 101 -6.00 -15.26 -4.62
C ILE A 101 -5.74 -16.76 -4.87
N GLU A 102 -5.33 -17.50 -3.84
CA GLU A 102 -5.12 -18.96 -3.91
C GLU A 102 -6.40 -19.70 -4.35
N ILE A 103 -7.54 -19.43 -3.70
CA ILE A 103 -8.82 -20.09 -3.99
C ILE A 103 -9.31 -19.76 -5.40
N SER A 104 -9.12 -18.51 -5.85
CA SER A 104 -9.53 -18.08 -7.20
C SER A 104 -8.73 -18.75 -8.32
N GLY A 105 -7.54 -19.26 -7.99
CA GLY A 105 -6.62 -19.87 -8.95
C GLY A 105 -5.90 -18.90 -9.88
N ILE A 106 -6.14 -17.59 -9.79
CA ILE A 106 -5.57 -16.60 -10.73
C ILE A 106 -4.04 -16.48 -10.62
N ALA A 107 -3.47 -16.84 -9.45
CA ALA A 107 -2.02 -16.87 -9.26
C ALA A 107 -1.36 -17.96 -10.11
N TYR A 108 -1.98 -19.13 -10.29
CA TYR A 108 -1.38 -20.27 -10.99
C TYR A 108 -1.38 -20.14 -12.52
N VAL A 109 -2.01 -19.09 -13.05
CA VAL A 109 -2.13 -18.83 -14.49
C VAL A 109 -1.43 -17.53 -14.90
N SER A 110 -0.64 -16.93 -14.00
CA SER A 110 -0.03 -15.61 -14.23
C SER A 110 1.50 -15.69 -14.21
N GLU A 111 2.10 -15.85 -15.39
CA GLU A 111 3.56 -15.85 -15.57
C GLU A 111 4.21 -14.57 -15.02
N ALA A 112 3.60 -13.41 -15.28
CA ALA A 112 4.08 -12.13 -14.76
C ALA A 112 4.10 -12.09 -13.21
N PHE A 113 3.15 -12.74 -12.55
CA PHE A 113 3.15 -12.85 -11.09
C PHE A 113 4.22 -13.81 -10.59
N ASP A 114 4.45 -14.92 -11.28
CA ASP A 114 5.52 -15.87 -10.96
C ASP A 114 6.91 -15.22 -11.08
N GLU A 115 7.16 -14.43 -12.13
CA GLU A 115 8.41 -13.69 -12.31
C GLU A 115 8.65 -12.69 -11.17
N VAL A 116 7.63 -11.89 -10.83
CA VAL A 116 7.73 -10.93 -9.73
C VAL A 116 7.94 -11.66 -8.41
N SER A 117 7.21 -12.74 -8.15
CA SER A 117 7.33 -13.54 -6.92
C SER A 117 8.72 -14.17 -6.81
N ALA A 118 9.25 -14.72 -7.89
CA ALA A 118 10.61 -15.27 -7.93
C ALA A 118 11.66 -14.19 -7.64
N SER A 119 11.47 -12.97 -8.17
CA SER A 119 12.39 -11.86 -7.92
C SER A 119 12.39 -11.38 -6.45
N ILE A 120 11.23 -11.42 -5.80
CA ILE A 120 11.07 -11.02 -4.40
C ILE A 120 11.59 -12.14 -3.48
N PHE A 121 11.08 -13.35 -3.64
CA PHE A 121 11.38 -14.45 -2.72
C PHE A 121 12.68 -15.19 -3.03
N GLY A 122 13.30 -14.93 -4.18
CA GLY A 122 14.60 -15.50 -4.56
C GLY A 122 15.82 -14.85 -3.91
N VAL A 123 15.66 -13.70 -3.23
CA VAL A 123 16.74 -13.03 -2.49
C VAL A 123 16.65 -13.30 -0.99
N SER A 124 17.66 -12.85 -0.24
CA SER A 124 17.69 -13.01 1.22
C SER A 124 16.49 -12.35 1.91
N VAL A 125 15.95 -12.99 2.95
CA VAL A 125 14.79 -12.49 3.72
C VAL A 125 15.03 -11.07 4.27
N TRP A 126 16.25 -10.72 4.66
CA TRP A 126 16.55 -9.37 5.13
C TRP A 126 16.40 -8.32 4.01
N LEU A 127 16.78 -8.66 2.77
CA LEU A 127 16.61 -7.74 1.63
C LEU A 127 15.13 -7.60 1.27
N GLN A 128 14.36 -8.70 1.36
CA GLN A 128 12.90 -8.66 1.22
C GLN A 128 12.27 -7.69 2.23
N ILE A 129 12.66 -7.81 3.50
CA ILE A 129 12.19 -6.94 4.59
C ILE A 129 12.50 -5.47 4.27
N LEU A 130 13.74 -5.14 3.89
CA LEU A 130 14.10 -3.75 3.61
C LEU A 130 13.39 -3.19 2.36
N ALA A 131 13.40 -3.94 1.25
CA ALA A 131 12.88 -3.50 -0.03
C ALA A 131 11.35 -3.48 -0.03
N VAL A 132 10.71 -4.65 0.02
CA VAL A 132 9.24 -4.78 -0.11
C VAL A 132 8.52 -4.70 1.23
N GLY A 133 9.17 -5.02 2.34
CA GLY A 133 8.59 -4.88 3.68
C GLY A 133 8.49 -3.43 4.17
N PHE A 134 9.46 -2.57 3.84
CA PHE A 134 9.54 -1.20 4.33
C PHE A 134 9.59 -0.13 3.23
N ALA A 135 10.59 -0.17 2.35
CA ALA A 135 10.84 0.94 1.42
C ALA A 135 9.71 1.12 0.39
N ALA A 136 9.22 0.01 -0.19
CA ALA A 136 8.13 0.03 -1.16
C ALA A 136 6.81 0.59 -0.56
N PRO A 137 6.31 0.10 0.60
CA PRO A 137 5.15 0.70 1.26
C PRO A 137 5.28 2.21 1.50
N VAL A 138 6.45 2.70 1.91
CA VAL A 138 6.65 4.14 2.17
C VAL A 138 6.50 4.96 0.90
N VAL A 139 7.18 4.57 -0.20
CA VAL A 139 7.11 5.33 -1.46
C VAL A 139 5.71 5.22 -2.08
N GLU A 140 5.08 4.06 -2.01
CA GLU A 140 3.74 3.82 -2.54
C GLU A 140 2.69 4.64 -1.80
N GLU A 141 2.70 4.65 -0.46
CA GLU A 141 1.76 5.48 0.30
C GLU A 141 2.00 6.98 0.04
N LEU A 142 3.25 7.42 -0.10
CA LEU A 142 3.56 8.79 -0.52
C LEU A 142 2.95 9.14 -1.88
N ILE A 143 3.10 8.26 -2.88
CA ILE A 143 2.56 8.45 -4.23
C ILE A 143 1.03 8.43 -4.21
N PHE A 144 0.43 7.36 -3.72
CA PHE A 144 -0.99 7.09 -3.93
C PHE A 144 -1.88 7.76 -2.88
N ARG A 145 -1.44 7.88 -1.62
CA ARG A 145 -2.27 8.42 -0.53
C ARG A 145 -1.90 9.87 -0.24
N GLY A 146 -0.61 10.13 -0.03
CA GLY A 146 -0.10 11.47 0.25
C GLY A 146 -0.31 12.45 -0.89
N MET A 147 0.14 12.09 -2.09
CA MET A 147 0.09 12.96 -3.26
C MET A 147 -1.20 12.78 -4.07
N GLY A 148 -1.46 11.58 -4.58
CA GLY A 148 -2.56 11.26 -5.49
C GLY A 148 -3.94 11.42 -4.86
N TYR A 149 -4.28 10.58 -3.88
CA TYR A 149 -5.57 10.60 -3.19
C TYR A 149 -5.90 11.98 -2.64
N GLY A 150 -4.95 12.66 -2.01
CA GLY A 150 -5.20 14.01 -1.46
C GLY A 150 -5.64 15.02 -2.53
N ARG A 151 -5.07 14.95 -3.73
CA ARG A 151 -5.49 15.78 -4.88
C ARG A 151 -6.87 15.40 -5.37
N LEU A 152 -7.12 14.10 -5.58
CA LEU A 152 -8.42 13.58 -6.02
C LEU A 152 -9.52 13.98 -5.02
N ARG A 153 -9.30 13.75 -3.72
CA ARG A 153 -10.24 14.10 -2.65
C ARG A 153 -10.65 15.57 -2.69
N GLY A 154 -9.71 16.47 -2.99
CA GLY A 154 -9.99 17.91 -3.09
C GLY A 154 -10.95 18.29 -4.22
N VAL A 155 -11.10 17.45 -5.25
CA VAL A 155 -11.94 17.73 -6.43
C VAL A 155 -13.20 16.86 -6.52
N MET A 156 -13.17 15.62 -6.03
CA MET A 156 -14.27 14.65 -6.17
C MET A 156 -14.80 14.09 -4.83
N GLY A 157 -14.25 14.52 -3.69
CA GLY A 157 -14.63 14.02 -2.38
C GLY A 157 -14.00 12.67 -2.01
N ILE A 158 -14.34 12.16 -0.82
CA ILE A 158 -13.62 11.05 -0.17
C ILE A 158 -13.80 9.71 -0.89
N ILE A 159 -15.05 9.32 -1.22
CA ILE A 159 -15.34 7.97 -1.75
C ILE A 159 -14.80 7.79 -3.16
N PRO A 160 -15.08 8.68 -4.14
CA PRO A 160 -14.55 8.51 -5.50
C PRO A 160 -13.01 8.61 -5.53
N ALA A 161 -12.40 9.45 -4.68
CA ALA A 161 -10.96 9.51 -4.55
C ALA A 161 -10.35 8.21 -3.99
N ALA A 162 -11.02 7.57 -3.02
CA ALA A 162 -10.56 6.30 -2.45
C ALA A 162 -10.57 5.20 -3.51
N ILE A 163 -11.66 5.11 -4.28
CA ILE A 163 -11.80 4.13 -5.37
C ILE A 163 -10.73 4.38 -6.45
N LEU A 164 -10.62 5.62 -6.95
CA LEU A 164 -9.72 5.94 -8.04
C LEU A 164 -8.24 5.82 -7.65
N SER A 165 -7.85 6.27 -6.46
CA SER A 165 -6.47 6.09 -5.97
C SER A 165 -6.12 4.62 -5.77
N SER A 166 -7.06 3.81 -5.27
CA SER A 166 -6.85 2.36 -5.11
C SER A 166 -6.77 1.64 -6.46
N LEU A 167 -7.54 2.10 -7.45
CA LEU A 167 -7.47 1.59 -8.82
C LEU A 167 -6.12 1.95 -9.48
N LEU A 168 -5.63 3.18 -9.31
CA LEU A 168 -4.32 3.57 -9.81
C LEU A 168 -3.19 2.77 -9.13
N PHE A 169 -3.30 2.56 -7.82
CA PHE A 169 -2.38 1.69 -7.07
C PHE A 169 -2.39 0.25 -7.61
N ALA A 170 -3.57 -0.32 -7.85
CA ALA A 170 -3.72 -1.65 -8.44
C ALA A 170 -3.09 -1.76 -9.83
N LEU A 171 -3.43 -0.84 -10.74
CA LEU A 171 -2.96 -0.87 -12.13
C LEU A 171 -1.45 -0.65 -12.25
N TYR A 172 -0.84 0.06 -11.30
CA TYR A 172 0.60 0.31 -11.27
C TYR A 172 1.44 -0.99 -11.21
N HIS A 173 0.89 -2.07 -10.66
CA HIS A 173 1.61 -3.34 -10.48
C HIS A 173 1.75 -4.15 -11.78
N GLY A 174 1.00 -3.82 -12.83
CA GLY A 174 1.20 -4.39 -14.17
C GLY A 174 0.80 -5.85 -14.36
N ASN A 175 0.25 -6.52 -13.35
CA ASN A 175 -0.31 -7.87 -13.47
C ASN A 175 -1.65 -8.00 -12.73
N LEU A 176 -2.49 -8.95 -13.16
CA LEU A 176 -3.85 -9.10 -12.66
C LEU A 176 -3.90 -9.51 -11.18
N VAL A 177 -3.00 -10.40 -10.76
CA VAL A 177 -2.96 -10.92 -9.38
C VAL A 177 -2.73 -9.78 -8.38
N GLN A 178 -1.67 -8.99 -8.62
CA GLN A 178 -1.36 -7.82 -7.80
C GLN A 178 -2.37 -6.69 -7.99
N ALA A 179 -3.01 -6.55 -9.15
CA ALA A 179 -4.08 -5.57 -9.34
C ALA A 179 -5.30 -5.88 -8.45
N VAL A 180 -5.75 -7.13 -8.41
CA VAL A 180 -6.88 -7.55 -7.54
C VAL A 180 -6.52 -7.35 -6.06
N TYR A 181 -5.34 -7.85 -5.64
CA TYR A 181 -4.85 -7.68 -4.27
C TYR A 181 -4.73 -6.18 -3.91
N GLY A 182 -4.02 -5.42 -4.75
CA GLY A 182 -3.72 -4.02 -4.56
C GLY A 182 -4.95 -3.14 -4.51
N PHE A 183 -5.98 -3.42 -5.32
CA PHE A 183 -7.24 -2.67 -5.28
C PHE A 183 -7.94 -2.81 -3.93
N LEU A 184 -8.12 -4.05 -3.46
CA LEU A 184 -8.81 -4.34 -2.19
C LEU A 184 -8.03 -3.81 -0.98
N MET A 185 -6.72 -4.06 -0.95
CA MET A 185 -5.81 -3.50 0.06
C MET A 185 -5.84 -1.97 0.02
N GLY A 186 -5.89 -1.40 -1.18
CA GLY A 186 -5.85 0.04 -1.37
C GLY A 186 -7.07 0.76 -0.81
N LEU A 187 -8.25 0.15 -0.90
CA LEU A 187 -9.47 0.67 -0.29
C LEU A 187 -9.34 0.72 1.23
N VAL A 188 -8.78 -0.34 1.86
CA VAL A 188 -8.55 -0.37 3.31
C VAL A 188 -7.53 0.69 3.72
N LEU A 189 -6.44 0.85 2.98
CA LEU A 189 -5.44 1.90 3.21
C LEU A 189 -6.06 3.31 3.14
N ALA A 190 -6.93 3.57 2.16
CA ALA A 190 -7.64 4.85 2.06
C ALA A 190 -8.59 5.09 3.25
N VAL A 191 -9.27 4.05 3.74
CA VAL A 191 -10.10 4.12 4.95
C VAL A 191 -9.23 4.47 6.17
N VAL A 192 -8.11 3.78 6.36
CA VAL A 192 -7.19 4.03 7.49
C VAL A 192 -6.60 5.44 7.43
N TYR A 193 -6.18 5.89 6.25
CA TYR A 193 -5.68 7.24 6.01
C TYR A 193 -6.67 8.32 6.44
N GLU A 194 -7.94 8.20 6.03
CA GLU A 194 -9.02 9.15 6.40
C GLU A 194 -9.49 9.01 7.85
N HIS A 195 -9.36 7.82 8.43
CA HIS A 195 -9.82 7.56 9.78
C HIS A 195 -8.85 8.08 10.82
N PHE A 196 -7.58 7.73 10.69
CA PHE A 196 -6.52 8.11 11.61
C PHE A 196 -5.89 9.47 11.26
N ASP A 197 -6.45 10.22 10.30
CA ASP A 197 -6.01 11.57 9.91
C ASP A 197 -4.48 11.65 9.71
N GLY A 198 -3.89 10.62 9.09
CA GLY A 198 -2.52 10.71 8.64
C GLY A 198 -2.00 9.59 7.77
N LEU A 199 -0.82 9.84 7.18
CA LEU A 199 -0.14 8.91 6.28
C LEU A 199 0.57 7.77 7.01
N VAL A 200 1.13 8.03 8.20
CA VAL A 200 1.85 7.03 8.99
C VAL A 200 0.99 5.79 9.34
N PRO A 201 -0.28 5.91 9.75
CA PRO A 201 -1.18 4.76 9.94
C PRO A 201 -1.34 3.87 8.69
N ALA A 202 -1.43 4.47 7.50
CA ALA A 202 -1.54 3.72 6.26
C ALA A 202 -0.22 3.01 5.92
N ILE A 203 0.92 3.71 6.07
CA ILE A 203 2.27 3.12 5.93
C ILE A 203 2.42 1.95 6.90
N TRP A 204 2.04 2.12 8.17
CA TRP A 204 2.14 1.08 9.19
C TRP A 204 1.33 -0.16 8.83
N LEU A 205 0.07 0.02 8.45
CA LEU A 205 -0.78 -1.09 8.01
C LEU A 205 -0.18 -1.82 6.79
N HIS A 206 0.35 -1.07 5.82
CA HIS A 206 0.97 -1.64 4.62
C HIS A 206 2.25 -2.41 4.94
N VAL A 207 3.16 -1.82 5.73
CA VAL A 207 4.38 -2.48 6.21
C VAL A 207 4.03 -3.77 6.95
N CYS A 208 3.08 -3.73 7.89
CA CYS A 208 2.68 -4.92 8.63
C CYS A 208 2.09 -6.02 7.73
N ALA A 209 1.34 -5.67 6.69
CA ALA A 209 0.80 -6.64 5.74
C ALA A 209 1.92 -7.32 4.95
N ASN A 210 2.88 -6.54 4.43
CA ASN A 210 4.01 -7.07 3.67
C ASN A 210 4.94 -7.92 4.55
N LEU A 211 5.26 -7.45 5.77
CA LEU A 211 6.05 -8.23 6.73
C LEU A 211 5.35 -9.54 7.13
N THR A 212 4.01 -9.53 7.26
CA THR A 212 3.24 -10.76 7.50
C THR A 212 3.38 -11.72 6.31
N SER A 213 3.27 -11.22 5.07
CA SER A 213 3.43 -12.04 3.87
C SER A 213 4.83 -12.66 3.77
N ILE A 214 5.88 -11.87 4.03
CA ILE A 214 7.28 -12.34 4.05
C ILE A 214 7.47 -13.39 5.14
N ALA A 215 7.00 -13.12 6.37
CA ALA A 215 7.15 -14.04 7.48
C ALA A 215 6.43 -15.36 7.24
N LEU A 216 5.17 -15.32 6.76
CA LEU A 216 4.42 -16.53 6.44
C LEU A 216 5.07 -17.31 5.32
N THR A 217 5.55 -16.66 4.26
CA THR A 217 6.25 -17.31 3.16
C THR A 217 7.55 -17.97 3.62
N ALA A 218 8.34 -17.27 4.45
CA ALA A 218 9.58 -17.81 5.00
C ALA A 218 9.35 -19.02 5.92
N LEU A 219 8.23 -19.06 6.64
CA LEU A 219 7.86 -20.16 7.54
C LEU A 219 7.21 -21.35 6.81
N SER A 220 6.36 -21.09 5.82
CA SER A 220 5.63 -22.13 5.07
C SER A 220 6.47 -22.72 3.93
N GLY A 221 7.49 -21.99 3.46
CA GLY A 221 8.22 -22.28 2.22
C GLY A 221 7.35 -22.18 0.96
N ARG A 222 6.17 -21.55 1.06
CA ARG A 222 5.15 -21.51 0.00
C ARG A 222 4.47 -20.14 -0.07
N TYR A 223 4.36 -19.63 -1.29
CA TYR A 223 3.58 -18.45 -1.66
C TYR A 223 2.82 -18.74 -2.96
N PRO A 224 1.55 -18.30 -3.12
CA PRO A 224 0.69 -17.63 -2.13
C PRO A 224 0.05 -18.58 -1.09
N SER A 225 0.26 -19.89 -1.23
CA SER A 225 -0.37 -20.94 -0.41
C SER A 225 0.26 -21.14 0.97
N PHE A 226 -0.21 -20.41 1.98
CA PHE A 226 0.34 -20.53 3.34
C PHE A 226 -0.03 -21.83 4.07
N PHE A 227 -1.19 -22.41 3.78
CA PHE A 227 -1.75 -23.53 4.56
C PHE A 227 -1.78 -24.88 3.83
N GLY A 228 -1.22 -24.94 2.62
CA GLY A 228 -0.93 -26.21 1.93
C GLY A 228 -2.13 -27.04 1.46
N GLY A 229 -3.36 -26.52 1.55
CA GLY A 229 -4.55 -27.21 1.04
C GLY A 229 -5.81 -26.32 1.04
N ILE A 230 -6.70 -26.57 0.07
CA ILE A 230 -7.89 -25.72 -0.18
C ILE A 230 -8.83 -25.62 1.03
N PHE A 231 -8.94 -26.70 1.82
CA PHE A 231 -9.75 -26.69 3.04
C PHE A 231 -9.20 -25.71 4.09
N TYR A 232 -7.89 -25.73 4.32
CA TYR A 232 -7.24 -24.82 5.27
C TYR A 232 -7.23 -23.38 4.74
N ALA A 233 -7.07 -23.19 3.43
CA ALA A 233 -7.22 -21.88 2.80
C ALA A 233 -8.65 -21.33 3.00
N ALA A 234 -9.69 -22.14 2.79
CA ALA A 234 -11.09 -21.73 2.99
C ALA A 234 -11.38 -21.39 4.46
N ALA A 235 -10.97 -22.24 5.41
CA ALA A 235 -11.13 -21.99 6.84
C ALA A 235 -10.35 -20.73 7.27
N GLY A 236 -9.10 -20.58 6.83
CA GLY A 236 -8.28 -19.41 7.07
C GLY A 236 -8.88 -18.14 6.49
N THR A 237 -9.50 -18.21 5.31
CA THR A 237 -10.22 -17.09 4.68
C THR A 237 -11.41 -16.65 5.54
N ALA A 238 -12.21 -17.59 6.04
CA ALA A 238 -13.35 -17.25 6.90
C ALA A 238 -12.89 -16.55 8.20
N VAL A 239 -11.90 -17.12 8.89
CA VAL A 239 -11.38 -16.56 10.15
C VAL A 239 -10.76 -15.18 9.93
N SER A 240 -9.89 -15.05 8.93
CA SER A 240 -9.24 -13.77 8.61
C SER A 240 -10.24 -12.72 8.14
N GLY A 241 -11.26 -13.10 7.36
CA GLY A 241 -12.33 -12.20 6.94
C GLY A 241 -13.16 -11.67 8.11
N LEU A 242 -13.48 -12.52 9.10
CA LEU A 242 -14.15 -12.09 10.33
C LEU A 242 -13.29 -11.12 11.16
N LEU A 243 -11.97 -11.36 11.23
CA LEU A 243 -11.04 -10.46 11.90
C LEU A 243 -10.93 -9.10 11.19
N VAL A 244 -10.83 -9.09 9.85
CA VAL A 244 -10.84 -7.85 9.05
C VAL A 244 -12.13 -7.08 9.31
N TRP A 245 -13.29 -7.74 9.22
CA TRP A 245 -14.58 -7.14 9.48
C TRP A 245 -14.66 -6.54 10.90
N GLY A 246 -14.29 -7.31 11.92
CA GLY A 246 -14.27 -6.86 13.31
C GLY A 246 -13.37 -5.65 13.53
N CYS A 247 -12.16 -5.66 12.95
CA CYS A 247 -11.23 -4.54 13.04
C CYS A 247 -11.79 -3.27 12.37
N LEU A 248 -12.41 -3.39 11.19
CA LEU A 248 -13.02 -2.26 10.49
C LEU A 248 -14.21 -1.68 11.27
N LEU A 249 -15.02 -2.51 11.93
CA LEU A 249 -16.08 -2.06 12.83
C LEU A 249 -15.52 -1.32 14.05
N MET A 250 -14.49 -1.86 14.70
CA MET A 250 -13.84 -1.20 15.84
C MET A 250 -13.23 0.15 15.46
N ILE A 251 -12.60 0.21 14.28
CA ILE A 251 -12.12 1.47 13.70
C ILE A 251 -13.31 2.42 13.56
N TYR A 252 -14.36 2.03 12.83
CA TYR A 252 -15.55 2.86 12.60
C TYR A 252 -16.16 3.43 13.90
N ASP A 253 -16.32 2.60 14.93
CA ASP A 253 -16.88 3.00 16.22
C ASP A 253 -15.97 3.95 17.01
N ARG A 254 -14.65 3.79 16.89
CA ARG A 254 -13.67 4.67 17.55
C ARG A 254 -13.82 6.13 17.10
N LYS A 255 -14.11 6.39 15.82
CA LYS A 255 -14.41 7.75 15.32
C LYS A 255 -15.63 8.36 15.99
N ARG A 256 -16.68 7.56 16.20
CA ARG A 256 -17.94 8.04 16.78
C ARG A 256 -17.75 8.46 18.24
N ARG A 257 -16.91 7.76 18.99
CA ARG A 257 -16.63 8.08 20.40
C ARG A 257 -15.81 9.36 20.59
N ILE A 258 -14.91 9.69 19.65
CA ILE A 258 -14.07 10.90 19.73
C ILE A 258 -14.83 12.18 19.30
N ARG A 259 -15.94 12.03 18.56
CA ARG A 259 -16.77 13.14 18.06
C ARG A 259 -17.94 13.53 18.98
N LYS A 260 -18.18 12.77 20.06
CA LYS A 260 -19.10 13.13 21.14
C LYS A 260 -18.31 13.81 22.25
#